data_AF-A0AAD3A4D1-F1
#
_entry.id   AF-A0AAD3A4D1-F1
#
_cell.length_a   1.000
_cell.length_b   1.000
_cell.length_c   1.000
_cell.angle_alpha   90.00
_cell.angle_beta   90.00
_cell.angle_gamma   90.00
#
_symmetry.space_group_name_H-M   'P 1'
#
loop_
_entity.id
_entity.type
_entity.pdbx_description
1 polymer ?
#
loop_
_entity_poly.entity_id
_entity_poly.type
_entity_poly.pdbx_seq_one_letter_code
_entity_poly.pdbx_strand_id
1 'polypeptide(L)'
;MTYTSLKSPTTKDYKYTLNVAHLYGNLLNTYGDNGNILMMKYVGEKLGCQMTFDIVSLEDRFDPNYYQMAFFGGGQDYEQAIVARDLPSKKEDINKFIQNNGVVLAICGGFQLLGQYYIQANGERIEGIGVMEHYTLNQNNNRYIGDIKIHNDEFNETYYGFENHQGRTFLSEDEKPLGTVIYGNGNNKEDGTEGVHYKNVFGSYFHGPILSRNANLAYRLVATALRNKYGKEIVLPSYEEILSLEIPEEYGDVKSKADFE
;
A
#
# COMPACT_ATOMS: atom_id res chain seq x y z
N MET A 1 5.14 22.35 -1.76
CA MET A 1 3.95 22.73 -2.54
C MET A 1 3.54 21.54 -3.38
N THR A 2 2.31 21.08 -3.20
CA THR A 2 1.71 19.97 -3.96
C THR A 2 1.80 20.19 -5.46
N TYR A 3 2.16 19.15 -6.20
CA TYR A 3 2.24 19.20 -7.66
C TYR A 3 1.83 17.88 -8.31
N THR A 4 1.28 17.96 -9.51
CA THR A 4 0.92 16.78 -10.31
C THR A 4 2.17 16.10 -10.83
N SER A 5 2.44 14.91 -10.31
CA SER A 5 3.57 14.06 -10.70
C SER A 5 3.28 13.25 -11.96
N LEU A 6 2.03 12.84 -12.15
CA LEU A 6 1.61 11.98 -13.26
C LEU A 6 0.14 12.23 -13.59
N LYS A 7 -0.19 12.23 -14.88
CA LYS A 7 -1.58 12.38 -15.35
C LYS A 7 -1.82 11.54 -16.60
N SER A 8 -3.03 10.99 -16.71
CA SER A 8 -3.50 10.34 -17.94
C SER A 8 -3.56 11.31 -19.12
N PRO A 9 -3.25 10.85 -20.36
CA PRO A 9 -3.29 11.69 -21.55
C PRO A 9 -4.70 12.19 -21.83
N THR A 10 -4.85 13.43 -22.31
CA THR A 10 -6.17 14.03 -22.61
C THR A 10 -6.76 13.59 -23.95
N THR A 11 -6.05 12.76 -24.72
CA THR A 11 -6.44 12.31 -26.06
C THR A 11 -7.40 11.13 -26.07
N LYS A 12 -7.67 10.51 -24.92
CA LYS A 12 -8.64 9.43 -24.77
C LYS A 12 -9.92 9.96 -24.13
N ASP A 13 -11.05 9.39 -24.54
CA ASP A 13 -12.35 9.65 -23.91
C ASP A 13 -12.49 8.78 -22.65
N TYR A 14 -12.40 9.40 -21.48
CA TYR A 14 -12.56 8.74 -20.19
C TYR A 14 -13.93 9.06 -19.60
N LYS A 15 -14.63 8.04 -19.12
CA LYS A 15 -15.93 8.18 -18.47
C LYS A 15 -15.83 8.67 -17.02
N TYR A 16 -14.69 8.39 -16.39
CA TYR A 16 -14.46 8.64 -14.98
C TYR A 16 -13.19 9.47 -14.77
N THR A 17 -13.07 10.05 -13.59
CA THR A 17 -11.88 10.74 -13.09
C THR A 17 -11.59 10.31 -11.66
N LEU A 18 -10.31 10.10 -11.34
CA LEU A 18 -9.85 9.88 -9.97
C LEU A 18 -8.57 10.68 -9.72
N ASN A 19 -8.51 11.28 -8.54
CA ASN A 19 -7.33 11.94 -8.04
C ASN A 19 -6.71 11.08 -6.94
N VAL A 20 -5.39 10.90 -7.01
CA VAL A 20 -4.62 10.07 -6.10
C VAL A 20 -3.56 10.92 -5.43
N ALA A 21 -3.55 10.91 -4.09
CA ALA A 21 -2.46 11.51 -3.33
C ALA A 21 -1.30 10.53 -3.25
N HIS A 22 -0.14 10.91 -3.78
CA HIS A 22 1.12 10.23 -3.56
C HIS A 22 1.81 10.88 -2.35
N LEU A 23 1.51 10.36 -1.16
CA LEU A 23 2.00 10.91 0.10
C LEU A 23 3.52 10.75 0.16
N TYR A 24 4.22 11.89 0.28
CA TYR A 24 5.67 11.98 0.37
C TYR A 24 6.44 11.25 -0.74
N GLY A 25 5.89 11.16 -1.95
CA GLY A 25 6.49 10.39 -3.05
C GLY A 25 7.88 10.86 -3.52
N ASN A 26 8.31 12.05 -3.10
CA ASN A 26 9.66 12.57 -3.29
C ASN A 26 10.68 12.04 -2.27
N LEU A 27 10.24 11.53 -1.12
CA LEU A 27 11.07 10.99 -0.04
C LEU A 27 10.93 9.47 0.09
N LEU A 28 9.70 8.97 -0.03
CA LEU A 28 9.35 7.56 0.17
C LEU A 28 9.20 6.87 -1.18
N ASN A 29 10.35 6.61 -1.83
CA ASN A 29 10.42 6.18 -3.23
C ASN A 29 11.38 5.02 -3.47
N THR A 30 11.74 4.26 -2.43
CA THR A 30 12.71 3.17 -2.51
C THR A 30 12.06 1.85 -2.91
N TYR A 31 12.89 0.82 -3.14
CA TYR A 31 12.48 -0.57 -3.41
C TYR A 31 11.53 -0.80 -4.61
N GLY A 32 11.40 0.19 -5.50
CA GLY A 32 10.52 0.11 -6.66
C GLY A 32 9.03 0.29 -6.32
N ASP A 33 8.69 0.63 -5.07
CA ASP A 33 7.30 0.69 -4.58
C ASP A 33 6.48 1.80 -5.27
N ASN A 34 7.14 2.83 -5.81
CA ASN A 34 6.49 3.82 -6.69
C ASN A 34 5.92 3.21 -7.97
N GLY A 35 6.32 2.00 -8.36
CA GLY A 35 5.66 1.27 -9.45
C GLY A 35 4.18 0.96 -9.15
N ASN A 36 3.74 0.97 -7.89
CA ASN A 36 2.32 0.89 -7.54
C ASN A 36 1.51 2.06 -8.13
N ILE A 37 2.07 3.27 -8.17
CA ILE A 37 1.45 4.44 -8.82
C ILE A 37 1.21 4.16 -10.31
N LEU A 38 2.20 3.58 -10.98
CA LEU A 38 2.11 3.24 -12.40
C LEU A 38 1.06 2.16 -12.66
N MET A 39 0.98 1.15 -11.80
CA MET A 39 -0.05 0.12 -11.89
C MET A 39 -1.45 0.68 -11.64
N MET A 40 -1.66 1.53 -10.64
CA MET A 40 -2.94 2.20 -10.43
C MET A 40 -3.36 3.05 -11.64
N LYS A 41 -2.40 3.76 -12.26
CA LYS A 41 -2.67 4.51 -13.50
C LYS A 41 -3.11 3.58 -14.62
N TYR A 42 -2.35 2.53 -14.87
CA TYR A 42 -2.60 1.57 -15.94
C TYR A 42 -3.97 0.90 -15.80
N VAL A 43 -4.28 0.40 -14.61
CA VAL A 43 -5.58 -0.21 -14.32
C VAL A 43 -6.72 0.82 -14.42
N GLY A 44 -6.53 2.03 -13.87
CA GLY A 44 -7.53 3.10 -13.99
C GLY A 44 -7.85 3.48 -15.43
N GLU A 45 -6.83 3.61 -16.28
CA GLU A 45 -7.03 3.93 -17.70
C GLU A 45 -7.78 2.80 -18.43
N LYS A 46 -7.51 1.54 -18.09
CA LYS A 46 -8.26 0.38 -18.62
C LYS A 46 -9.70 0.32 -18.16
N LEU A 47 -9.99 0.82 -16.96
CA LEU A 47 -11.35 0.99 -16.43
C LEU A 47 -12.07 2.23 -16.98
N GLY A 48 -11.47 2.94 -17.95
CA GLY A 48 -12.04 4.15 -18.55
C GLY A 48 -11.96 5.36 -17.62
N CYS A 49 -11.00 5.40 -16.71
CA CYS A 49 -10.78 6.50 -15.77
C CYS A 49 -9.55 7.33 -16.12
N GLN A 50 -9.71 8.65 -16.17
CA GLN A 50 -8.60 9.59 -16.18
C GLN A 50 -7.99 9.69 -14.79
N MET A 51 -6.73 9.33 -14.66
CA MET A 51 -6.01 9.30 -13.38
C MET A 51 -5.11 10.53 -13.25
N THR A 52 -5.17 11.21 -12.11
CA THR A 52 -4.26 12.31 -11.75
C THR A 52 -3.58 11.97 -10.42
N PHE A 53 -2.25 12.06 -10.37
CA PHE A 53 -1.46 11.74 -9.19
C PHE A 53 -0.67 12.96 -8.75
N ASP A 54 -0.96 13.44 -7.55
CA ASP A 54 -0.27 14.59 -6.98
C ASP A 54 0.65 14.14 -5.86
N ILE A 55 1.89 14.63 -5.85
CA ILE A 55 2.77 14.44 -4.69
C ILE A 55 2.34 15.45 -3.63
N VAL A 56 1.94 14.93 -2.47
CA VAL A 56 1.58 15.70 -1.27
C VAL A 56 2.65 15.39 -0.22
N SER A 57 3.57 16.32 0.01
CA SER A 57 4.80 16.07 0.77
C SER A 57 4.92 16.97 2.02
N LEU A 58 6.15 17.21 2.45
CA LEU A 58 6.49 18.07 3.59
C LEU A 58 5.82 19.43 3.44
N GLU A 59 5.24 19.91 4.55
CA GLU A 59 4.58 21.20 4.68
C GLU A 59 3.33 21.39 3.78
N ASP A 60 3.00 20.43 2.92
CA ASP A 60 1.79 20.44 2.11
C ASP A 60 0.55 20.04 2.95
N ARG A 61 -0.63 20.48 2.50
CA ARG A 61 -1.91 20.01 3.04
C ARG A 61 -2.43 18.82 2.26
N PHE A 62 -3.01 17.86 2.96
CA PHE A 62 -3.76 16.77 2.35
C PHE A 62 -5.25 17.15 2.31
N ASP A 63 -5.85 17.26 1.13
CA ASP A 63 -7.28 17.57 0.99
C ASP A 63 -8.11 16.27 0.91
N PRO A 64 -8.84 15.91 1.98
CA PRO A 64 -9.56 14.64 2.04
C PRO A 64 -10.79 14.59 1.13
N ASN A 65 -11.22 15.72 0.55
CA ASN A 65 -12.38 15.77 -0.35
C ASN A 65 -11.96 15.78 -1.83
N TYR A 66 -10.72 16.20 -2.13
CA TYR A 66 -10.21 16.24 -3.49
C TYR A 66 -9.74 14.85 -3.97
N TYR A 67 -9.07 14.09 -3.11
CA TYR A 67 -8.54 12.77 -3.42
C TYR A 67 -9.58 11.65 -3.22
N GLN A 68 -9.45 10.58 -4.00
CA GLN A 68 -10.22 9.34 -3.81
C GLN A 68 -9.35 8.17 -3.37
N MET A 69 -8.06 8.25 -3.67
CA MET A 69 -7.07 7.27 -3.27
C MET A 69 -5.87 7.98 -2.66
N ALA A 70 -5.18 7.31 -1.74
CA ALA A 70 -3.88 7.72 -1.24
C ALA A 70 -2.90 6.55 -1.30
N PHE A 71 -1.69 6.82 -1.78
CA PHE A 71 -0.57 5.88 -1.75
C PHE A 71 0.50 6.42 -0.81
N PHE A 72 0.95 5.56 0.11
CA PHE A 72 1.97 5.87 1.10
C PHE A 72 3.08 4.82 1.02
N GLY A 73 4.15 5.13 0.29
CA GLY A 73 5.25 4.19 0.05
C GLY A 73 6.18 3.99 1.25
N GLY A 74 7.18 3.13 1.07
CA GLY A 74 8.32 2.99 1.99
C GLY A 74 9.47 3.92 1.62
N GLY A 75 10.30 4.26 2.61
CA GLY A 75 11.53 5.04 2.43
C GLY A 75 12.68 4.44 3.23
N GLN A 76 13.81 5.13 3.24
CA GLN A 76 14.90 4.79 4.16
C GLN A 76 14.60 5.36 5.55
N ASP A 77 15.26 4.83 6.59
CA ASP A 77 15.02 5.21 7.98
C ASP A 77 15.16 6.73 8.22
N TYR A 78 16.10 7.39 7.54
CA TYR A 78 16.33 8.83 7.67
C TYR A 78 15.15 9.65 7.12
N GLU A 79 14.74 9.41 5.87
CA GLU A 79 13.59 10.07 5.25
C GLU A 79 12.30 9.78 6.01
N GLN A 80 12.11 8.54 6.48
CA GLN A 80 10.93 8.16 7.26
C GLN A 80 10.84 8.92 8.59
N ALA A 81 11.97 9.16 9.26
CA ALA A 81 12.01 10.00 10.46
C ALA A 81 11.70 11.48 10.18
N ILE A 82 12.08 12.01 9.01
CA ILE A 82 11.69 13.36 8.58
C ILE A 82 10.18 13.41 8.34
N VAL A 83 9.62 12.45 7.61
CA VAL A 83 8.19 12.35 7.34
C VAL A 83 7.39 12.27 8.65
N ALA A 84 7.84 11.47 9.61
CA ALA A 84 7.20 11.33 10.91
C ALA A 84 7.00 12.66 11.65
N ARG A 85 7.93 13.61 11.52
CA ARG A 85 7.83 14.93 12.15
C ARG A 85 6.78 15.83 11.50
N ASP A 86 6.49 15.63 10.22
CA ASP A 86 5.55 16.43 9.45
C ASP A 86 4.11 15.85 9.49
N LEU A 87 3.98 14.52 9.60
CA LEU A 87 2.69 13.81 9.62
C LEU A 87 1.62 14.38 10.56
N PRO A 88 1.93 14.86 11.79
CA PRO A 88 0.91 15.43 12.68
C PRO A 88 0.09 16.54 12.03
N SER A 89 0.67 17.32 11.11
CA SER A 89 -0.03 18.38 10.38
C SER A 89 -1.13 17.87 9.43
N LYS A 90 -1.08 16.59 9.04
CA LYS A 90 -2.02 15.93 8.13
C LYS A 90 -2.95 14.93 8.84
N LYS A 91 -2.82 14.76 10.16
CA LYS A 91 -3.53 13.74 10.95
C LYS A 91 -5.04 13.79 10.80
N GLU A 92 -5.63 14.97 11.01
CA GLU A 92 -7.08 15.13 11.00
C GLU A 92 -7.67 14.81 9.61
N ASP A 93 -7.03 15.30 8.55
CA ASP A 93 -7.48 15.09 7.18
C ASP A 93 -7.29 13.64 6.72
N ILE A 94 -6.15 13.01 7.04
CA ILE A 94 -5.93 11.58 6.73
C ILE A 94 -6.92 10.71 7.49
N ASN A 95 -7.15 10.98 8.78
CA ASN A 95 -8.17 10.27 9.55
C ASN A 95 -9.55 10.43 8.91
N LYS A 96 -9.95 11.67 8.58
CA LYS A 96 -11.24 11.93 7.91
C LYS A 96 -11.36 11.16 6.59
N PHE A 97 -10.30 11.12 5.78
CA PHE A 97 -10.28 10.37 4.54
C PHE A 97 -10.47 8.86 4.76
N ILE A 98 -9.72 8.26 5.70
CA ILE A 98 -9.86 6.84 6.05
C ILE A 98 -11.27 6.55 6.57
N GLN A 99 -11.77 7.37 7.50
CA GLN A 99 -13.06 7.15 8.14
C GLN A 99 -14.23 7.29 7.16
N ASN A 100 -14.08 8.12 6.12
CA ASN A 100 -15.04 8.29 5.02
C ASN A 100 -14.82 7.30 3.85
N ASN A 101 -14.17 6.16 4.10
CA ASN A 101 -13.95 5.08 3.14
C ASN A 101 -13.06 5.48 1.94
N GLY A 102 -12.16 6.45 2.12
CA GLY A 102 -11.08 6.72 1.18
C GLY A 102 -10.18 5.48 1.00
N VAL A 103 -9.74 5.21 -0.23
CA VAL A 103 -8.92 4.04 -0.52
C VAL A 103 -7.45 4.35 -0.22
N VAL A 104 -6.80 3.58 0.65
CA VAL A 104 -5.38 3.77 0.99
C VAL A 104 -4.60 2.51 0.65
N LEU A 105 -3.48 2.66 -0.04
CA LEU A 105 -2.44 1.63 -0.14
C LEU A 105 -1.18 2.13 0.60
N ALA A 106 -0.80 1.46 1.67
CA ALA A 106 0.35 1.82 2.49
C ALA A 106 1.39 0.69 2.48
N ILE A 107 2.64 0.99 2.16
CA ILE A 107 3.70 -0.01 1.95
C ILE A 107 4.84 0.21 2.91
N CYS A 108 5.26 -0.86 3.58
CA CYS A 108 6.43 -0.90 4.45
C CYS A 108 6.43 0.27 5.46
N GLY A 109 7.32 1.25 5.31
CA GLY A 109 7.37 2.45 6.15
C GLY A 109 6.06 3.24 6.20
N GLY A 110 5.37 3.38 5.08
CA GLY A 110 4.08 4.06 5.03
C GLY A 110 2.99 3.33 5.82
N PHE A 111 3.01 1.99 5.80
CA PHE A 111 2.12 1.20 6.65
C PHE A 111 2.43 1.44 8.13
N GLN A 112 3.69 1.30 8.54
CA GLN A 112 4.13 1.54 9.92
C GLN A 112 3.74 2.95 10.44
N LEU A 113 3.86 3.96 9.58
CA LEU A 113 3.58 5.34 9.92
C LEU A 113 2.09 5.66 10.07
N LEU A 114 1.17 4.81 9.57
CA LEU A 114 -0.28 4.98 9.83
C LEU A 114 -0.65 4.64 11.28
N GLY A 115 0.07 3.69 11.86
CA GLY A 115 -0.10 3.22 13.23
C GLY A 115 0.37 4.22 14.28
N GLN A 116 0.44 3.74 15.52
CA GLN A 116 0.80 4.55 16.69
C GLN A 116 2.30 4.90 16.70
N TYR A 117 3.17 3.93 16.45
CA TYR A 117 4.62 4.11 16.43
C TYR A 117 5.33 2.94 15.76
N TYR A 118 6.60 3.16 15.39
CA TYR A 118 7.52 2.09 15.08
C TYR A 118 8.85 2.26 15.81
N ILE A 119 9.54 1.14 16.09
CA ILE A 119 10.89 1.14 16.68
C ILE A 119 11.90 0.81 15.58
N GLN A 120 12.86 1.70 15.37
CA GLN A 120 13.98 1.50 14.45
C GLN A 120 14.94 0.41 14.92
N ALA A 121 15.81 -0.06 14.02
CA ALA A 121 16.80 -1.08 14.34
C ALA A 121 17.78 -0.64 15.44
N ASN A 122 18.05 0.66 15.56
CA ASN A 122 18.87 1.26 16.63
C ASN A 122 18.14 1.37 17.99
N GLY A 123 16.86 1.00 18.06
CA GLY A 123 16.02 1.11 19.26
C GLY A 123 15.30 2.45 19.44
N GLU A 124 15.49 3.41 18.54
CA GLU A 124 14.78 4.69 18.57
C GLU A 124 13.29 4.48 18.25
N ARG A 125 12.43 5.03 19.10
CA ARG A 125 10.98 5.05 18.87
C ARG A 125 10.62 6.28 18.04
N ILE A 126 9.93 6.04 16.94
CA ILE A 126 9.37 7.07 16.06
C ILE A 126 7.86 7.00 16.15
N GLU A 127 7.23 8.10 16.53
CA GLU A 127 5.76 8.20 16.53
C GLU A 127 5.24 8.18 15.10
N GLY A 128 4.20 7.36 14.87
CA GLY A 128 3.40 7.40 13.66
C GLY A 128 2.36 8.52 13.74
N ILE A 129 1.50 8.58 12.74
CA ILE A 129 0.40 9.55 12.74
C ILE A 129 -0.71 9.17 13.74
N GLY A 130 -0.80 7.89 14.12
CA GLY A 130 -1.79 7.37 15.07
C GLY A 130 -3.22 7.61 14.62
N VAL A 131 -3.50 7.32 13.34
CA VAL A 131 -4.88 7.24 12.80
C VAL A 131 -5.39 5.81 12.74
N MET A 132 -4.50 4.86 13.03
CA MET A 132 -4.71 3.42 13.15
C MET A 132 -3.99 2.94 14.42
N GLU A 133 -4.41 1.83 15.01
CA GLU A 133 -4.03 1.45 16.39
C GLU A 133 -2.90 0.40 16.45
N HIS A 134 -2.52 -0.21 15.32
CA HIS A 134 -1.32 -1.05 15.28
C HIS A 134 -0.05 -0.29 15.66
N TYR A 135 0.96 -1.07 16.06
CA TYR A 135 2.31 -0.59 16.32
C TYR A 135 3.34 -1.56 15.76
N THR A 136 4.57 -1.07 15.61
CA THR A 136 5.66 -1.88 15.05
C THR A 136 6.86 -1.92 15.99
N LEU A 137 7.22 -3.11 16.45
CA LEU A 137 8.43 -3.34 17.24
C LEU A 137 9.64 -3.62 16.35
N ASN A 138 10.84 -3.50 16.91
CA ASN A 138 12.05 -3.87 16.21
C ASN A 138 12.35 -5.38 16.32
N GLN A 139 13.27 -5.84 15.48
CA GLN A 139 13.94 -7.13 15.58
C GLN A 139 15.40 -6.96 16.00
N ASN A 140 15.90 -7.86 16.86
CA ASN A 140 17.30 -7.85 17.27
C ASN A 140 18.18 -8.46 16.16
N ASN A 141 18.94 -7.61 15.45
CA ASN A 141 19.92 -7.98 14.44
C ASN A 141 19.38 -9.00 13.39
N ASN A 142 18.11 -8.87 13.00
CA ASN A 142 17.44 -9.77 12.07
C ASN A 142 16.47 -9.01 11.16
N ARG A 143 16.12 -9.64 10.04
CA ARG A 143 15.07 -9.18 9.11
C ARG A 143 14.25 -10.38 8.66
N TYR A 144 12.97 -10.17 8.37
CA TYR A 144 12.19 -11.11 7.59
C TYR A 144 12.46 -10.85 6.13
N ILE A 145 13.08 -11.83 5.47
CA ILE A 145 13.51 -11.76 4.07
C ILE A 145 13.07 -13.06 3.40
N GLY A 146 12.27 -12.96 2.34
CA GLY A 146 11.88 -14.13 1.54
C GLY A 146 10.64 -13.91 0.70
N ASP A 147 10.30 -14.93 -0.09
CA ASP A 147 9.00 -14.98 -0.75
C ASP A 147 7.89 -15.16 0.27
N ILE A 148 6.74 -14.53 0.00
CA ILE A 148 5.57 -14.58 0.85
C ILE A 148 4.30 -14.72 0.00
N LYS A 149 3.36 -15.50 0.51
CA LYS A 149 2.03 -15.71 -0.06
C LYS A 149 1.00 -15.62 1.04
N ILE A 150 -0.06 -14.85 0.80
CA ILE A 150 -1.18 -14.71 1.71
C ILE A 150 -2.50 -14.97 1.00
N HIS A 151 -3.52 -15.32 1.78
CA HIS A 151 -4.89 -15.44 1.33
C HIS A 151 -5.82 -14.54 2.16
N ASN A 152 -6.64 -13.75 1.47
CA ASN A 152 -7.70 -12.96 2.07
C ASN A 152 -9.04 -13.70 1.91
N ASP A 153 -9.58 -14.21 3.02
CA ASP A 153 -10.84 -14.97 3.01
C ASP A 153 -12.06 -14.10 2.64
N GLU A 154 -12.06 -12.81 3.00
CA GLU A 154 -13.17 -11.89 2.73
C GLU A 154 -13.37 -11.65 1.24
N PHE A 155 -12.28 -11.61 0.49
CA PHE A 155 -12.27 -11.40 -0.95
C PHE A 155 -12.09 -12.69 -1.76
N ASN A 156 -11.76 -13.79 -1.09
CA ASN A 156 -11.32 -15.04 -1.70
C ASN A 156 -10.20 -14.78 -2.73
N GLU A 157 -9.21 -13.98 -2.33
CA GLU A 157 -8.10 -13.55 -3.18
C GLU A 157 -6.77 -13.98 -2.57
N THR A 158 -5.84 -14.39 -3.42
CA THR A 158 -4.47 -14.72 -3.04
C THR A 158 -3.54 -13.63 -3.52
N TYR A 159 -2.60 -13.23 -2.68
CA TYR A 159 -1.58 -12.24 -2.99
C TYR A 159 -0.18 -12.81 -2.78
N TYR A 160 0.75 -12.43 -3.65
CA TYR A 160 2.14 -12.86 -3.68
C TYR A 160 3.08 -11.66 -3.58
N GLY A 161 4.21 -11.81 -2.92
CA GLY A 161 5.22 -10.77 -2.84
C GLY A 161 6.55 -11.27 -2.32
N PHE A 162 7.45 -10.32 -2.12
CA PHE A 162 8.71 -10.54 -1.42
C PHE A 162 8.74 -9.63 -0.20
N GLU A 163 8.94 -10.19 0.99
CA GLU A 163 9.07 -9.42 2.23
C GLU A 163 10.54 -9.12 2.51
N ASN A 164 10.84 -7.90 2.95
CA ASN A 164 12.17 -7.51 3.43
C ASN A 164 12.05 -6.41 4.49
N HIS A 165 11.78 -6.76 5.74
CA HIS A 165 11.60 -5.78 6.81
C HIS A 165 12.17 -6.24 8.15
N GLN A 166 12.58 -5.26 8.97
CA GLN A 166 12.97 -5.48 10.36
C GLN A 166 11.77 -5.34 11.30
N GLY A 167 10.76 -4.56 10.93
CA GLY A 167 9.62 -4.27 11.80
C GLY A 167 8.78 -5.51 12.07
N ARG A 168 8.31 -5.68 13.31
CA ARG A 168 7.28 -6.64 13.71
C ARG A 168 6.01 -5.88 14.03
N THR A 169 5.05 -5.89 13.13
CA THR A 169 3.77 -5.20 13.34
C THR A 169 2.81 -6.06 14.14
N PHE A 170 2.11 -5.43 15.06
CA PHE A 170 1.05 -6.03 15.85
C PHE A 170 -0.23 -5.23 15.59
N LEU A 171 -1.24 -5.89 15.03
CA LEU A 171 -2.53 -5.28 14.74
C LEU A 171 -3.33 -5.09 16.03
N SER A 172 -4.22 -4.10 16.04
CA SER A 172 -5.20 -3.91 17.11
C SER A 172 -6.42 -4.82 16.91
N GLU A 173 -7.29 -4.92 17.94
CA GLU A 173 -8.49 -5.76 17.89
C GLU A 173 -9.49 -5.36 16.80
N ASP A 174 -9.50 -4.09 16.38
CA ASP A 174 -10.40 -3.55 15.36
C ASP A 174 -9.82 -3.58 13.93
N GLU A 175 -8.60 -4.12 13.78
CA GLU A 175 -7.90 -4.24 12.51
C GLU A 175 -7.84 -5.71 12.06
N LYS A 176 -8.22 -5.99 10.81
CA LYS A 176 -8.00 -7.30 10.19
C LYS A 176 -6.68 -7.30 9.44
N PRO A 177 -6.02 -8.45 9.26
CA PRO A 177 -4.88 -8.52 8.35
C PRO A 177 -5.31 -8.38 6.88
N LEU A 178 -4.36 -8.01 6.01
CA LEU A 178 -4.58 -8.09 4.56
C LEU A 178 -4.80 -9.54 4.13
N GLY A 179 -4.15 -10.50 4.78
CA GLY A 179 -4.44 -11.91 4.62
C GLY A 179 -3.73 -12.80 5.63
N THR A 180 -4.17 -14.06 5.66
CA THR A 180 -3.51 -15.13 6.40
C THR A 180 -2.32 -15.64 5.61
N VAL A 181 -1.18 -15.82 6.28
CA VAL A 181 0.05 -16.28 5.65
C VAL A 181 -0.06 -17.76 5.28
N ILE A 182 0.22 -18.09 4.01
CA ILE A 182 0.39 -19.47 3.53
C ILE A 182 1.85 -19.90 3.69
N TYR A 183 2.78 -19.05 3.26
CA TYR A 183 4.21 -19.17 3.54
C TYR A 183 4.83 -17.77 3.63
N GLY A 184 5.95 -17.64 4.36
CA GLY A 184 6.56 -16.35 4.72
C GLY A 184 6.45 -16.07 6.22
N ASN A 185 6.82 -14.86 6.64
CA ASN A 185 6.81 -14.41 8.03
C ASN A 185 5.66 -13.43 8.30
N GLY A 186 5.34 -12.55 7.35
CA GLY A 186 4.25 -11.60 7.44
C GLY A 186 4.54 -10.51 8.47
N ASN A 187 3.49 -10.06 9.18
CA ASN A 187 3.59 -8.93 10.10
C ASN A 187 4.65 -9.11 11.19
N ASN A 188 4.73 -10.30 11.79
CA ASN A 188 5.56 -10.54 12.98
C ASN A 188 6.05 -11.98 13.14
N LYS A 189 5.73 -12.92 12.25
CA LYS A 189 6.03 -14.38 12.36
C LYS A 189 5.33 -15.11 13.52
N GLU A 190 4.51 -14.42 14.30
CA GLU A 190 3.86 -14.95 15.50
C GLU A 190 2.38 -15.22 15.22
N ASP A 191 1.69 -14.28 14.56
CA ASP A 191 0.23 -14.32 14.38
C ASP A 191 -0.21 -15.12 13.15
N GLY A 192 0.71 -15.46 12.24
CA GLY A 192 0.39 -16.10 10.97
C GLY A 192 -0.38 -15.18 10.00
N THR A 193 -0.23 -13.86 10.14
CA THR A 193 -0.93 -12.85 9.34
C THR A 193 0.01 -11.86 8.68
N GLU A 194 -0.43 -11.20 7.62
CA GLU A 194 0.31 -10.14 6.94
C GLU A 194 -0.55 -8.94 6.63
N GLY A 195 0.06 -7.75 6.73
CA GLY A 195 -0.52 -6.49 6.35
C GLY A 195 -1.67 -6.07 7.26
N VAL A 196 -2.44 -5.09 6.80
CA VAL A 196 -3.68 -4.66 7.45
C VAL A 196 -4.75 -4.40 6.40
N HIS A 197 -5.98 -4.72 6.77
CA HIS A 197 -7.21 -4.37 6.08
C HIS A 197 -8.17 -3.70 7.08
N TYR A 198 -8.35 -2.39 6.93
CA TYR A 198 -9.28 -1.60 7.73
C TYR A 198 -10.13 -0.73 6.82
N LYS A 199 -11.42 -1.02 6.68
CA LYS A 199 -12.30 -0.38 5.69
C LYS A 199 -11.69 -0.49 4.28
N ASN A 200 -11.26 0.64 3.70
CA ASN A 200 -10.59 0.68 2.40
C ASN A 200 -9.08 0.98 2.51
N VAL A 201 -8.49 0.74 3.69
CA VAL A 201 -7.04 0.77 3.91
C VAL A 201 -6.48 -0.62 3.69
N PHE A 202 -5.41 -0.67 2.91
CA PHE A 202 -4.63 -1.85 2.58
C PHE A 202 -3.17 -1.55 2.90
N GLY A 203 -2.66 -2.11 3.99
CA GLY A 203 -1.25 -2.02 4.37
C GLY A 203 -0.54 -3.34 4.12
N SER A 204 0.73 -3.30 3.71
CA SER A 204 1.52 -4.51 3.46
C SER A 204 3.03 -4.24 3.51
N TYR A 205 3.81 -5.29 3.79
CA TYR A 205 5.27 -5.33 3.65
C TYR A 205 5.75 -5.87 2.29
N PHE A 206 4.83 -6.19 1.37
CA PHE A 206 5.17 -6.76 0.07
C PHE A 206 5.91 -5.76 -0.82
N HIS A 207 7.12 -6.14 -1.23
CA HIS A 207 7.87 -5.51 -2.29
C HIS A 207 7.71 -6.27 -3.61
N GLY A 208 8.16 -5.66 -4.70
CA GLY A 208 8.01 -6.23 -6.05
C GLY A 208 7.94 -5.19 -7.16
N PRO A 209 6.96 -4.26 -7.18
CA PRO A 209 6.00 -3.85 -6.14
C PRO A 209 4.68 -4.65 -6.09
N ILE A 210 3.94 -4.57 -4.96
CA ILE A 210 2.73 -5.38 -4.69
C ILE A 210 1.68 -5.37 -5.81
N LEU A 211 1.39 -4.22 -6.42
CA LEU A 211 0.33 -4.13 -7.44
C LEU A 211 0.76 -4.68 -8.80
N SER A 212 2.06 -4.69 -9.09
CA SER A 212 2.59 -5.34 -10.30
C SER A 212 2.42 -6.85 -10.18
N ARG A 213 2.71 -7.38 -8.99
CA ARG A 213 2.63 -8.81 -8.71
C ARG A 213 1.19 -9.32 -8.53
N ASN A 214 0.28 -8.42 -8.15
CA ASN A 214 -1.11 -8.72 -7.80
C ASN A 214 -2.06 -7.77 -8.53
N ALA A 215 -2.25 -8.01 -9.84
CA ALA A 215 -3.16 -7.22 -10.67
C ALA A 215 -4.62 -7.26 -10.17
N ASN A 216 -5.01 -8.36 -9.50
CA ASN A 216 -6.29 -8.48 -8.80
C ASN A 216 -6.44 -7.43 -7.68
N LEU A 217 -5.41 -7.21 -6.85
CA LEU A 217 -5.42 -6.16 -5.84
C LEU A 217 -5.45 -4.76 -6.49
N ALA A 218 -4.71 -4.55 -7.57
CA ALA A 218 -4.73 -3.29 -8.31
C ALA A 218 -6.13 -2.98 -8.85
N TYR A 219 -6.80 -3.97 -9.45
CA TYR A 219 -8.19 -3.88 -9.88
C TYR A 219 -9.11 -3.54 -8.72
N ARG A 220 -9.00 -4.27 -7.59
CA ARG A 220 -9.81 -4.05 -6.39
C ARG A 220 -9.72 -2.62 -5.88
N LEU A 221 -8.51 -2.08 -5.72
CA LEU A 221 -8.30 -0.72 -5.20
C LEU A 221 -8.96 0.33 -6.10
N VAL A 222 -8.70 0.27 -7.40
CA VAL A 222 -9.20 1.27 -8.36
C VAL A 222 -10.70 1.13 -8.56
N ALA A 223 -11.23 -0.09 -8.68
CA ALA A 223 -12.66 -0.34 -8.80
C ALA A 223 -13.43 0.10 -7.54
N THR A 224 -12.86 -0.09 -6.35
CA THR A 224 -13.43 0.40 -5.09
C THR A 224 -13.48 1.92 -5.07
N ALA A 225 -12.41 2.60 -5.47
CA ALA A 225 -12.38 4.06 -5.55
C ALA A 225 -13.42 4.61 -6.55
N LEU A 226 -13.56 3.97 -7.71
CA LEU A 226 -14.59 4.32 -8.70
C LEU A 226 -16.00 4.15 -8.15
N ARG A 227 -16.31 3.01 -7.51
CA ARG A 227 -17.63 2.75 -6.93
C ARG A 227 -17.95 3.69 -5.77
N ASN A 228 -16.96 4.09 -4.97
CA ASN A 228 -17.14 5.06 -3.91
C ASN A 228 -17.51 6.44 -4.46
N LYS A 229 -16.93 6.86 -5.60
CA LYS A 229 -17.19 8.18 -6.21
C LYS A 229 -18.43 8.23 -7.10
N TYR A 230 -18.66 7.21 -7.92
CA TYR A 230 -19.69 7.21 -8.97
C TYR A 230 -20.90 6.31 -8.64
N GLY A 231 -20.90 5.65 -7.49
CA GLY A 231 -21.95 4.76 -7.03
C GLY A 231 -21.64 3.28 -7.28
N LYS A 232 -22.21 2.41 -6.44
CA LYS A 232 -21.95 0.96 -6.48
C LYS A 232 -22.48 0.27 -7.74
N GLU A 233 -23.46 0.87 -8.39
CA GLU A 233 -24.17 0.33 -9.56
C GLU A 233 -23.44 0.56 -10.90
N ILE A 234 -22.30 1.26 -10.90
CA ILE A 234 -21.54 1.44 -12.14
C ILE A 234 -21.07 0.09 -12.68
N VAL A 235 -21.21 -0.09 -14.00
CA VAL A 235 -20.69 -1.25 -14.70
C VAL A 235 -19.25 -0.95 -15.13
N LEU A 236 -18.31 -1.69 -14.56
CA LEU A 236 -16.90 -1.66 -14.92
C LEU A 236 -16.56 -2.90 -15.75
N PRO A 237 -15.63 -2.81 -16.72
CA PRO A 237 -15.05 -4.00 -17.33
C PRO A 237 -14.55 -4.97 -16.25
N SER A 238 -14.77 -6.26 -16.46
CA SER A 238 -14.32 -7.33 -15.56
C SER A 238 -12.78 -7.41 -15.51
N TYR A 239 -12.25 -7.99 -14.43
CA TYR A 239 -10.82 -8.20 -14.27
C TYR A 239 -10.24 -8.99 -15.46
N GLU A 240 -10.91 -10.07 -15.86
CA GLU A 240 -10.49 -10.96 -16.95
C GLU A 240 -10.45 -10.23 -18.30
N GLU A 241 -11.41 -9.33 -18.56
CA GLU A 241 -11.46 -8.57 -19.81
C GLU A 241 -10.27 -7.62 -19.95
N ILE A 242 -9.85 -6.95 -18.88
CA ILE A 242 -8.85 -5.88 -18.98
C ILE A 242 -7.44 -6.28 -18.54
N LEU A 243 -7.30 -7.32 -17.73
CA LEU A 243 -6.02 -7.71 -17.11
C LEU A 243 -5.68 -9.21 -17.34
N SER A 244 -6.31 -9.87 -18.32
CA SER A 244 -6.02 -11.29 -18.67
C SER A 244 -4.56 -11.59 -19.02
N LEU A 245 -3.78 -10.59 -19.44
CA LEU A 245 -2.35 -10.75 -19.71
C LEU A 245 -1.49 -10.66 -18.44
N GLU A 246 -2.04 -10.12 -17.34
CA GLU A 246 -1.34 -9.94 -16.07
C GLU A 246 -1.56 -11.16 -15.17
N ILE A 247 -0.98 -12.30 -15.58
CA ILE A 247 -1.16 -13.58 -14.91
C ILE A 247 -0.21 -13.66 -13.70
N PRO A 248 -0.70 -13.97 -12.49
CA PRO A 248 0.17 -14.21 -11.35
C PRO A 248 1.00 -15.46 -11.59
N GLU A 249 2.32 -15.30 -11.68
CA GLU A 249 3.22 -16.45 -11.69
C GLU A 249 3.43 -16.94 -10.25
N GLU A 250 3.85 -18.18 -10.02
CA GLU A 250 4.33 -18.64 -8.70
C GLU A 250 5.73 -19.18 -8.94
N TYR A 251 6.74 -18.37 -8.58
CA TYR A 251 8.12 -18.83 -8.60
C TYR A 251 8.44 -19.38 -7.22
N GLY A 252 8.53 -20.70 -7.11
CA GLY A 252 9.19 -21.30 -5.96
C GLY A 252 10.70 -21.16 -6.17
N ASP A 253 11.42 -20.59 -5.20
CA ASP A 253 12.88 -20.59 -5.24
C ASP A 253 13.37 -22.06 -5.07
N VAL A 254 13.52 -22.78 -6.18
CA VAL A 254 14.11 -24.14 -6.22
C VAL A 254 15.64 -24.08 -6.08
N LYS A 255 16.18 -23.03 -5.47
CA LYS A 255 17.59 -23.01 -5.09
C LYS A 255 17.79 -23.99 -3.94
N SER A 256 18.06 -25.24 -4.30
CA SER A 256 18.85 -26.13 -3.46
C SER A 256 20.04 -25.32 -2.96
N LYS A 257 20.21 -25.21 -1.64
CA LYS A 257 21.48 -24.77 -1.06
C LYS A 257 22.57 -25.50 -1.83
N ALA A 258 23.46 -24.77 -2.51
CA ALA A 258 24.65 -25.39 -3.04
C ALA A 258 25.33 -26.05 -1.83
N ASP A 259 25.52 -27.37 -1.90
CA ASP A 259 26.31 -28.07 -0.90
C ASP A 259 27.70 -27.44 -0.93
N PHE A 260 28.06 -26.75 0.15
CA PHE A 260 29.42 -26.29 0.35
C PHE A 260 30.22 -27.52 0.78
N GLU A 261 31.00 -28.09 -0.15
CA GLU A 261 32.08 -29.03 0.17
C GLU A 261 33.15 -28.39 1.05
#